data_AF-A0A8H8P9Y7-F1
#
_entry.id   AF-A0A8H8P9Y7-F1
#
_cell.length_a   1.000
_cell.length_b   1.000
_cell.length_c   1.000
_cell.angle_alpha   90.00
_cell.angle_beta   90.00
_cell.angle_gamma   90.00
#
_symmetry.space_group_name_H-M   'P 1'
#
loop_
_entity.id
_entity.type
_entity.pdbx_description
1 polymer ?
#
loop_
_entity_poly.entity_id
_entity_poly.type
_entity_poly.pdbx_seq_one_letter_code
_entity_poly.pdbx_strand_id
1 'polypeptide(L)'
;MSSGSDYQSDSSYDYQRNTLSFLEDQEWPGTVLVSLLQDLEDTLHPNTQDLIECGQNFLGSLELFELDPETVQSKLALGREWRRLYTDTVLLRCLKLLKEKSSIGKSENAQSNDEWERAIRLLDQAIILAGAPGEGRLELTLSCISFIQRWYLPLVIDISTPHRVLSQQPTLSLGTDLVPTITPPPSLSAFPARAQRPFVLPGFASSWPATTNWKSKSYLVSCAGRGRIVPVERGGDYRTDDWSVELVPWSDFLDKIGWGEEVDDTEQLYLAQHSLFTQFPKLRADIQVPDYVYAEPESHPCYVGPPGNNEQLVINAWCGGRGANSPAHTDPYYNIYVQIVGFKIIWLAPPEASSGMYAFNPISKPSHEGDTPTEPSRILNARE
;
A
#
# COMPACT_ATOMS: atom_id res chain seq x y z
N MET A 1 24.87 42.66 -8.38
CA MET A 1 24.09 43.45 -7.41
C MET A 1 22.69 43.66 -7.96
N SER A 2 21.72 42.99 -7.36
CA SER A 2 20.27 43.27 -7.30
C SER A 2 19.69 42.05 -6.57
N SER A 3 19.76 42.00 -5.23
CA SER A 3 18.60 42.23 -4.33
C SER A 3 17.33 41.55 -4.88
N GLY A 4 16.86 40.44 -4.34
CA GLY A 4 16.63 40.15 -2.93
C GLY A 4 15.11 40.17 -2.73
N SER A 5 14.46 39.01 -2.76
CA SER A 5 13.08 38.83 -2.32
C SER A 5 12.81 37.35 -2.04
N ASP A 6 12.89 37.02 -0.75
CA ASP A 6 11.99 36.15 -0.02
C ASP A 6 11.74 34.74 -0.57
N TYR A 7 12.69 33.84 -0.30
CA TYR A 7 12.33 32.45 -0.03
C TYR A 7 11.55 32.42 1.29
N GLN A 8 10.22 32.46 1.21
CA GLN A 8 9.36 32.09 2.33
C GLN A 8 9.68 30.63 2.70
N SER A 9 10.13 30.43 3.94
CA SER A 9 10.31 29.11 4.51
C SER A 9 8.99 28.36 4.42
N ASP A 10 9.00 27.25 3.67
CA ASP A 10 7.83 26.43 3.41
C ASP A 10 7.19 25.94 4.73
N SER A 11 5.90 26.25 4.86
CA SER A 11 5.04 26.13 6.05
C SER A 11 4.65 24.69 6.42
N SER A 12 5.41 23.68 5.97
CA SER A 12 5.07 22.26 6.18
C SER A 12 5.00 21.86 7.66
N TYR A 13 5.75 22.56 8.53
CA TYR A 13 5.72 22.35 9.98
C TYR A 13 4.43 22.86 10.65
N ASP A 14 3.79 23.90 10.12
CA ASP A 14 2.53 24.44 10.66
C ASP A 14 1.31 23.68 10.12
N TYR A 15 1.40 23.10 8.92
CA TYR A 15 0.34 22.27 8.36
C TYR A 15 0.12 20.98 9.16
N GLN A 16 1.20 20.32 9.61
CA GLN A 16 1.13 19.12 10.47
C GLN A 16 0.58 19.40 11.87
N ARG A 17 0.82 20.60 12.41
CA ARG A 17 0.35 20.98 13.75
C ARG A 17 -1.16 21.26 13.76
N ASN A 18 -1.74 21.74 12.65
CA ASN A 18 -3.18 21.92 12.49
C ASN A 18 -3.94 20.63 12.09
N THR A 19 -3.33 19.71 11.34
CA THR A 19 -4.00 18.48 10.86
C THR A 19 -4.31 17.46 11.96
N LEU A 20 -3.65 17.52 13.11
CA LEU A 20 -3.89 16.62 14.24
C LEU A 20 -4.72 17.26 15.37
N SER A 21 -5.19 18.49 15.20
CA SER A 21 -6.01 19.20 16.20
C SER A 21 -7.27 18.42 16.59
N PHE A 22 -7.85 17.68 15.64
CA PHE A 22 -9.02 16.83 15.88
C PHE A 22 -8.80 15.74 16.93
N LEU A 23 -7.54 15.31 17.15
CA LEU A 23 -7.24 14.32 18.18
C LEU A 23 -7.52 14.84 19.58
N GLU A 24 -7.53 16.16 19.79
CA GLU A 24 -7.82 16.74 21.11
C GLU A 24 -9.31 17.06 21.31
N ASP A 25 -10.13 16.91 20.25
CA ASP A 25 -11.58 17.10 20.30
C ASP A 25 -12.29 15.77 20.59
N GLN A 26 -12.83 15.63 21.81
CA GLN A 26 -13.56 14.42 22.23
C GLN A 26 -14.92 14.26 21.53
N GLU A 27 -15.49 15.35 21.00
CA GLU A 27 -16.76 15.34 20.26
C GLU A 27 -16.54 15.08 18.76
N TRP A 28 -15.29 15.04 18.30
CA TRP A 28 -14.94 14.81 16.90
C TRP A 28 -15.61 13.56 16.32
N PRO A 29 -15.58 12.37 16.95
CA PRO A 29 -16.25 11.19 16.39
C PRO A 29 -17.75 11.39 16.20
N GLY A 30 -18.40 12.08 17.13
CA GLY A 30 -19.84 12.35 17.08
C GLY A 30 -20.20 13.35 15.98
N THR A 31 -19.42 14.42 15.86
CA THR A 31 -19.60 15.46 14.83
C THR A 31 -19.37 14.89 13.44
N VAL A 32 -18.31 14.12 13.24
CA VAL A 32 -17.98 13.49 11.96
C VAL A 32 -19.00 12.40 11.60
N LEU A 33 -19.51 11.64 12.57
CA LEU A 33 -20.59 10.69 12.30
C LEU A 33 -21.84 11.38 11.73
N VAL A 34 -22.24 12.52 12.30
CA VAL A 34 -23.40 13.28 11.81
C VAL A 34 -23.13 13.85 10.42
N SER A 35 -21.96 14.46 10.21
CA SER A 35 -21.57 14.98 8.89
C SER A 35 -21.58 13.88 7.84
N LEU A 36 -21.04 12.71 8.16
CA LEU A 36 -20.99 11.58 7.25
C LEU A 36 -22.39 11.06 6.88
N LEU A 37 -23.30 10.97 7.85
CA LEU A 37 -24.68 10.59 7.58
C LEU A 37 -25.40 11.63 6.70
N GLN A 38 -25.17 12.92 6.95
CA GLN A 38 -25.72 14.00 6.12
C GLN A 38 -25.19 13.95 4.69
N ASP A 39 -23.88 13.72 4.51
CA ASP A 39 -23.27 13.55 3.19
C ASP A 39 -23.94 12.39 2.45
N LEU A 40 -24.12 11.24 3.12
CA LEU A 40 -24.77 10.06 2.56
C LEU A 40 -26.24 10.30 2.22
N GLU A 41 -26.97 11.12 2.98
CA GLU A 41 -28.36 11.48 2.69
C GLU A 41 -28.49 12.44 1.49
N ASP A 42 -27.48 13.26 1.19
CA ASP A 42 -27.47 14.15 0.03
C ASP A 42 -27.15 13.37 -1.25
N THR A 43 -28.18 12.73 -1.83
CA THR A 43 -28.05 11.98 -3.11
C THR A 43 -27.72 12.87 -4.32
N LEU A 44 -27.74 14.19 -4.19
CA LEU A 44 -27.36 15.11 -5.27
C LEU A 44 -25.86 15.42 -5.25
N HIS A 45 -25.15 15.14 -4.15
CA HIS A 45 -23.73 15.40 -4.03
C HIS A 45 -22.89 14.48 -4.95
N PRO A 46 -21.88 14.98 -5.66
CA PRO A 46 -21.06 14.14 -6.56
C PRO A 46 -20.39 12.94 -5.87
N ASN A 47 -20.06 13.07 -4.58
CA ASN A 47 -19.43 12.02 -3.75
C ASN A 47 -20.40 10.92 -3.25
N THR A 48 -21.69 11.01 -3.61
CA THR A 48 -22.74 10.02 -3.28
C THR A 48 -23.55 9.58 -4.49
N GLN A 49 -23.48 10.30 -5.61
CA GLN A 49 -24.09 9.88 -6.87
C GLN A 49 -23.58 8.52 -7.36
N ASP A 50 -22.32 8.18 -7.05
CA ASP A 50 -21.72 6.87 -7.34
C ASP A 50 -22.35 5.72 -6.54
N LEU A 51 -23.00 6.00 -5.40
CA LEU A 51 -23.71 4.99 -4.60
C LEU A 51 -25.14 4.72 -5.09
N ILE A 52 -25.72 5.57 -5.95
CA ILE A 52 -27.09 5.41 -6.46
C ILE A 52 -27.22 4.11 -7.28
N GLU A 53 -26.14 3.67 -7.93
CA GLU A 53 -26.08 2.43 -8.69
C GLU A 53 -26.18 1.17 -7.79
N CYS A 54 -25.94 1.29 -6.48
CA CYS A 54 -26.16 0.21 -5.50
C CYS A 54 -27.65 -0.03 -5.18
N GLY A 55 -28.55 0.79 -5.73
CA GLY A 55 -30.01 0.67 -5.61
C GLY A 55 -30.65 1.72 -4.71
N GLN A 56 -31.98 1.89 -4.83
CA GLN A 56 -32.75 2.97 -4.19
C GLN A 56 -32.82 2.91 -2.65
N ASN A 57 -32.31 1.85 -2.01
CA ASN A 57 -32.28 1.72 -0.54
C ASN A 57 -30.87 1.39 -0.02
N PHE A 58 -29.84 2.08 -0.53
CA PHE A 58 -28.45 1.82 -0.11
C PHE A 58 -28.23 2.04 1.40
N LEU A 59 -28.97 2.95 2.05
CA LEU A 59 -28.89 3.13 3.52
C LEU A 59 -29.32 1.86 4.27
N GLY A 60 -30.40 1.20 3.84
CA GLY A 60 -30.78 -0.12 4.39
C GLY A 60 -29.76 -1.21 4.08
N SER A 61 -29.05 -1.09 2.95
CA SER A 61 -27.95 -2.01 2.60
C SER A 61 -26.73 -1.86 3.51
N LEU A 62 -26.44 -0.67 4.05
CA LEU A 62 -25.33 -0.43 4.99
C LEU A 62 -25.55 -1.19 6.32
N GLU A 63 -26.78 -1.26 6.82
CA GLU A 63 -27.08 -1.96 8.08
C GLU A 63 -26.95 -3.48 7.98
N LEU A 64 -27.21 -4.02 6.80
CA LEU A 64 -27.19 -5.45 6.49
C LEU A 64 -25.87 -5.89 5.82
N PHE A 65 -24.93 -4.96 5.60
CA PHE A 65 -23.69 -5.26 4.91
C PHE A 65 -22.74 -6.06 5.81
N GLU A 66 -22.48 -7.31 5.42
CA GLU A 66 -21.46 -8.12 6.08
C GLU A 66 -20.07 -7.50 5.86
N LEU A 67 -19.22 -7.56 6.88
CA LEU A 67 -17.86 -7.03 6.84
C LEU A 67 -16.79 -8.14 6.82
N ASP A 68 -17.22 -9.39 6.74
CA ASP A 68 -16.30 -10.51 6.68
C ASP A 68 -15.53 -10.49 5.33
N PRO A 69 -14.19 -10.46 5.34
CA PRO A 69 -13.40 -10.41 4.12
C PRO A 69 -13.69 -11.54 3.13
N GLU A 70 -13.91 -12.77 3.61
CA GLU A 70 -14.13 -13.92 2.74
C GLU A 70 -15.48 -13.78 2.02
N THR A 71 -16.51 -13.31 2.72
CA THR A 71 -17.83 -13.10 2.10
C THR A 71 -17.87 -11.89 1.17
N VAL A 72 -17.13 -10.82 1.51
CA VAL A 72 -17.22 -9.53 0.84
C VAL A 72 -16.37 -9.44 -0.43
N GLN A 73 -15.28 -10.21 -0.55
CA GLN A 73 -14.39 -10.18 -1.73
C GLN A 73 -15.12 -10.29 -3.07
N SER A 74 -16.09 -11.20 -3.17
CA SER A 74 -16.90 -11.40 -4.39
C SER A 74 -17.73 -10.16 -4.75
N LYS A 75 -18.20 -9.40 -3.75
CA LYS A 75 -18.95 -8.15 -3.95
C LYS A 75 -18.03 -6.98 -4.29
N LEU A 76 -16.87 -6.85 -3.63
CA LEU A 76 -15.89 -5.81 -3.97
C LEU A 76 -15.41 -5.94 -5.41
N ALA A 77 -15.40 -7.16 -5.92
CA ALA A 77 -15.06 -7.47 -7.31
C ALA A 77 -16.08 -6.95 -8.34
N LEU A 78 -17.28 -6.55 -7.92
CA LEU A 78 -18.35 -6.09 -8.82
C LEU A 78 -18.19 -4.63 -9.25
N GLY A 79 -17.42 -3.81 -8.54
CA GLY A 79 -17.28 -2.40 -8.94
C GLY A 79 -16.70 -1.47 -7.88
N ARG A 80 -16.62 -0.19 -8.23
CA ARG A 80 -16.15 0.86 -7.32
C ARG A 80 -17.21 1.19 -6.26
N GLU A 81 -18.47 1.01 -6.61
CA GLU A 81 -19.66 1.32 -5.82
C GLU A 81 -19.76 0.38 -4.60
N TRP A 82 -19.52 -0.92 -4.81
CA TRP A 82 -19.45 -1.90 -3.72
C TRP A 82 -18.25 -1.67 -2.79
N ARG A 83 -17.11 -1.25 -3.35
CA ARG A 83 -15.92 -0.86 -2.58
C ARG A 83 -16.18 0.39 -1.74
N ARG A 84 -16.92 1.35 -2.28
CA ARG A 84 -17.40 2.54 -1.56
C ARG A 84 -18.36 2.16 -0.44
N LEU A 85 -19.37 1.34 -0.72
CA LEU A 85 -20.35 0.88 0.27
C LEU A 85 -19.67 0.15 1.45
N TYR A 86 -18.70 -0.72 1.17
CA TYR A 86 -17.91 -1.40 2.20
C TYR A 86 -17.14 -0.39 3.08
N THR A 87 -16.43 0.55 2.45
CA THR A 87 -15.66 1.58 3.15
C THR A 87 -16.54 2.42 4.07
N ASP A 88 -17.70 2.85 3.56
CA ASP A 88 -18.63 3.70 4.30
C ASP A 88 -19.28 2.94 5.46
N THR A 89 -19.60 1.66 5.28
CA THR A 89 -20.10 0.79 6.36
C THR A 89 -19.06 0.65 7.48
N VAL A 90 -17.80 0.40 7.12
CA VAL A 90 -16.69 0.29 8.09
C VAL A 90 -16.55 1.60 8.88
N LEU A 91 -16.56 2.74 8.20
CA LEU A 91 -16.44 4.06 8.81
C LEU A 91 -17.61 4.37 9.76
N LEU A 92 -18.84 4.16 9.32
CA LEU A 92 -20.04 4.37 10.16
C LEU A 92 -20.01 3.50 11.42
N ARG A 93 -19.65 2.23 11.28
CA ARG A 93 -19.54 1.31 12.41
C ARG A 93 -18.46 1.74 13.40
N CYS A 94 -17.30 2.16 12.89
CA CYS A 94 -16.21 2.68 13.72
C CYS A 94 -16.60 3.96 14.46
N LEU A 95 -17.16 4.94 13.76
CA LEU A 95 -17.57 6.23 14.35
C LEU A 95 -18.70 6.07 15.37
N LYS A 96 -19.66 5.17 15.11
CA LYS A 96 -20.68 4.78 16.08
C LYS A 96 -20.06 4.19 17.34
N LEU A 97 -19.13 3.24 17.19
CA LEU A 97 -18.41 2.64 18.33
C LEU A 97 -17.65 3.71 19.13
N LEU A 98 -16.92 4.62 18.46
CA LEU A 98 -16.20 5.71 19.10
C LEU A 98 -17.13 6.64 19.90
N LYS A 99 -18.30 7.00 19.34
CA LYS A 99 -19.31 7.84 20.00
C LYS A 99 -19.94 7.17 21.22
N GLU A 100 -20.24 5.88 21.13
CA GLU A 100 -20.79 5.12 22.26
C GLU A 100 -19.79 5.00 23.41
N LYS A 101 -18.51 4.78 23.09
CA LYS A 101 -17.45 4.60 24.09
C LYS A 101 -16.95 5.92 24.70
N SER A 102 -16.97 7.03 23.96
CA SER A 102 -16.65 8.34 24.53
C SER A 102 -17.62 8.71 25.67
N SER A 103 -18.88 8.25 25.57
CA SER A 103 -19.92 8.48 26.56
C SER A 103 -19.80 7.64 27.84
N ILE A 104 -19.08 6.51 27.80
CA ILE A 104 -19.06 5.50 28.89
C ILE A 104 -17.83 5.66 29.82
N GLY A 105 -16.87 6.53 29.49
CA GLY A 105 -15.66 6.73 30.27
C GLY A 105 -14.62 5.61 30.07
N LYS A 106 -13.33 5.93 30.27
CA LYS A 106 -12.21 5.01 29.99
C LYS A 106 -12.15 3.89 31.03
N SER A 107 -12.61 2.69 30.67
CA SER A 107 -12.33 1.46 31.41
C SER A 107 -11.29 0.65 30.63
N GLU A 108 -10.02 0.71 31.05
CA GLU A 108 -8.95 -0.13 30.51
C GLU A 108 -9.16 -1.58 30.97
N ASN A 109 -9.75 -2.42 30.11
CA ASN A 109 -9.74 -3.87 30.29
C ASN A 109 -9.24 -4.56 29.01
N ALA A 110 -8.68 -5.76 29.13
CA ALA A 110 -8.12 -6.50 27.99
C ALA A 110 -9.17 -6.76 26.88
N GLN A 111 -10.44 -6.88 27.24
CA GLN A 111 -11.56 -7.03 26.31
C GLN A 111 -11.79 -5.78 25.45
N SER A 112 -11.49 -4.59 25.97
CA SER A 112 -11.54 -3.32 25.22
C SER A 112 -10.41 -3.22 24.20
N ASN A 113 -9.21 -3.73 24.49
CA ASN A 113 -8.08 -3.66 23.54
C ASN A 113 -8.37 -4.49 22.28
N ASP A 114 -8.88 -5.71 22.43
CA ASP A 114 -9.23 -6.59 21.31
C ASP A 114 -10.35 -5.97 20.44
N GLU A 115 -11.31 -5.27 21.05
CA GLU A 115 -12.35 -4.55 20.30
C GLU A 115 -11.76 -3.43 19.42
N TRP A 116 -10.81 -2.65 19.95
CA TRP A 116 -10.14 -1.59 19.19
C TRP A 116 -9.19 -2.12 18.13
N GLU A 117 -8.47 -3.21 18.39
CA GLU A 117 -7.65 -3.89 17.39
C GLU A 117 -8.51 -4.45 16.26
N ARG A 118 -9.69 -5.02 16.56
CA ARG A 118 -10.68 -5.44 15.55
C ARG A 118 -11.23 -4.25 14.75
N ALA A 119 -11.48 -3.11 15.38
CA ALA A 119 -11.92 -1.90 14.67
C ALA A 119 -10.84 -1.37 13.71
N ILE A 120 -9.58 -1.30 14.14
CA ILE A 120 -8.45 -0.90 13.28
C ILE A 120 -8.27 -1.91 12.14
N ARG A 121 -8.39 -3.21 12.40
CA ARG A 121 -8.33 -4.25 11.36
C ARG A 121 -9.37 -4.03 10.26
N LEU A 122 -10.62 -3.70 10.61
CA LEU A 122 -11.66 -3.38 9.64
C LEU A 122 -11.33 -2.11 8.83
N LEU A 123 -10.80 -1.07 9.50
CA LEU A 123 -10.36 0.16 8.83
C LEU A 123 -9.21 -0.10 7.84
N ASP A 124 -8.21 -0.90 8.22
CA ASP A 124 -7.15 -1.31 7.31
C ASP A 124 -7.69 -2.17 6.16
N GLN A 125 -8.67 -3.05 6.39
CA GLN A 125 -9.32 -3.80 5.32
C GLN A 125 -10.05 -2.89 4.32
N ALA A 126 -10.66 -1.78 4.76
CA ALA A 126 -11.22 -0.79 3.85
C ALA A 126 -10.16 -0.19 2.93
N ILE A 127 -8.93 0.01 3.43
CA ILE A 127 -7.79 0.47 2.62
C ILE A 127 -7.30 -0.66 1.71
N ILE A 128 -7.01 -1.84 2.25
CA ILE A 128 -6.35 -2.95 1.55
C ILE A 128 -7.26 -3.57 0.49
N LEU A 129 -8.52 -3.85 0.83
CA LEU A 129 -9.44 -4.60 -0.04
C LEU A 129 -10.23 -3.70 -0.97
N ALA A 130 -10.58 -2.50 -0.51
CA ALA A 130 -11.44 -1.58 -1.27
C ALA A 130 -10.69 -0.36 -1.83
N GLY A 131 -9.51 -0.02 -1.31
CA GLY A 131 -8.80 1.21 -1.66
C GLY A 131 -9.38 2.47 -1.01
N ALA A 132 -10.31 2.32 -0.06
CA ALA A 132 -11.06 3.39 0.60
C ALA A 132 -11.59 4.48 -0.38
N PRO A 133 -12.37 4.10 -1.42
CA PRO A 133 -12.66 5.01 -2.52
C PRO A 133 -13.60 6.14 -2.13
N GLY A 134 -13.46 7.22 -2.90
CA GLY A 134 -14.25 8.44 -2.88
C GLY A 134 -13.77 9.47 -1.85
N GLU A 135 -14.22 10.70 -2.05
CA GLU A 135 -13.57 11.89 -1.52
C GLU A 135 -13.58 11.90 0.01
N GLY A 136 -12.40 12.09 0.61
CA GLY A 136 -12.17 12.18 2.05
C GLY A 136 -12.17 10.86 2.83
N ARG A 137 -12.44 9.70 2.20
CA ARG A 137 -12.63 8.44 2.96
C ARG A 137 -11.34 7.78 3.38
N LEU A 138 -10.30 7.88 2.57
CA LEU A 138 -8.97 7.43 2.98
C LEU A 138 -8.49 8.25 4.20
N GLU A 139 -8.62 9.57 4.13
CA GLU A 139 -8.23 10.50 5.19
C GLU A 139 -9.03 10.26 6.47
N LEU A 140 -10.35 10.06 6.34
CA LEU A 140 -11.22 9.76 7.47
C LEU A 140 -10.89 8.38 8.08
N THR A 141 -10.60 7.38 7.25
CA THR A 141 -10.17 6.05 7.72
C THR A 141 -8.89 6.16 8.54
N LEU A 142 -7.88 6.87 8.03
CA LEU A 142 -6.61 7.11 8.72
C LEU A 142 -6.78 7.97 9.99
N SER A 143 -7.72 8.91 9.98
CA SER A 143 -8.06 9.75 11.15
C SER A 143 -8.71 8.91 12.26
N CYS A 144 -9.65 8.03 11.92
CA CYS A 144 -10.25 7.07 12.86
C CYS A 144 -9.18 6.15 13.49
N ILE A 145 -8.27 5.60 12.67
CA ILE A 145 -7.14 4.80 13.17
C ILE A 145 -6.30 5.61 14.16
N SER A 146 -5.93 6.84 13.79
CA SER A 146 -5.10 7.72 14.63
C SER A 146 -5.79 8.07 15.95
N PHE A 147 -7.10 8.33 15.91
CA PHE A 147 -7.90 8.62 17.10
C PHE A 147 -7.96 7.41 18.05
N ILE A 148 -8.21 6.21 17.51
CA ILE A 148 -8.22 4.96 18.29
C ILE A 148 -6.86 4.75 18.96
N GLN A 149 -5.78 4.83 18.18
CA GLN A 149 -4.42 4.65 18.68
C GLN A 149 -4.02 5.70 19.72
N ARG A 150 -4.49 6.94 19.62
CA ARG A 150 -4.20 7.99 20.59
C ARG A 150 -4.87 7.75 21.93
N TRP A 151 -6.16 7.40 21.92
CA TRP A 151 -7.00 7.45 23.11
C TRP A 151 -7.29 6.09 23.76
N TYR A 152 -7.29 5.03 22.96
CA TYR A 152 -7.78 3.72 23.38
C TYR A 152 -6.76 2.61 23.17
N LEU A 153 -5.82 2.79 22.23
CA LEU A 153 -4.80 1.80 21.92
C LEU A 153 -3.39 2.42 21.83
N PRO A 154 -2.93 3.14 22.87
CA PRO A 154 -1.63 3.79 22.86
C PRO A 154 -0.52 2.76 22.72
N LEU A 155 0.46 3.12 21.90
CA LEU A 155 1.65 2.34 21.67
C LEU A 155 2.72 2.71 22.71
N VAL A 156 3.22 1.70 23.42
CA VAL A 156 4.38 1.83 24.32
C VAL A 156 5.53 1.07 23.68
N ILE A 157 6.56 1.79 23.23
CA ILE A 157 7.77 1.20 22.65
C ILE A 157 8.95 1.64 23.50
N ASP A 158 9.80 0.68 23.85
CA ASP A 158 11.13 0.97 24.38
C ASP A 158 12.08 1.26 23.19
N ILE A 159 12.65 2.47 23.14
CA ILE A 159 13.40 2.97 21.96
C ILE A 159 14.82 2.36 21.90
N SER A 160 15.17 1.45 22.80
CA SER A 160 16.47 0.77 22.81
C SER A 160 16.51 -0.41 21.83
N THR A 161 16.69 -0.14 20.54
CA THR A 161 17.04 -1.19 19.57
C THR A 161 18.29 -0.83 18.78
N PRO A 162 19.28 -1.73 18.69
CA PRO A 162 20.51 -1.48 17.93
C PRO A 162 20.20 -1.31 16.44
N HIS A 163 20.89 -0.37 15.80
CA HIS A 163 20.87 -0.25 14.34
C HIS A 163 21.61 -1.44 13.73
N ARG A 164 20.97 -2.10 12.76
CA ARG A 164 21.57 -3.19 11.98
C ARG A 164 22.87 -2.76 11.30
N VAL A 165 23.91 -3.58 11.45
CA VAL A 165 25.04 -3.62 10.51
C VAL A 165 24.59 -4.49 9.33
N LEU A 166 24.59 -3.94 8.11
CA LEU A 166 24.20 -4.72 6.93
C LEU A 166 25.14 -5.91 6.77
N SER A 167 24.58 -7.10 6.56
CA SER A 167 25.34 -8.29 6.20
C SER A 167 26.14 -8.06 4.92
N GLN A 168 27.22 -8.82 4.69
CA GLN A 168 27.98 -8.72 3.44
C GLN A 168 27.07 -8.92 2.23
N GLN A 169 27.32 -8.14 1.18
CA GLN A 169 26.62 -8.27 -0.10
C GLN A 169 26.82 -9.69 -0.65
N PRO A 170 25.74 -10.40 -1.01
CA PRO A 170 25.87 -11.72 -1.61
C PRO A 170 26.59 -11.64 -2.96
N THR A 171 27.63 -12.45 -3.15
CA THR A 171 28.30 -12.64 -4.43
C THR A 171 27.70 -13.85 -5.14
N LEU A 172 26.81 -13.59 -6.10
CA LEU A 172 26.24 -14.60 -6.99
C LEU A 172 26.39 -14.09 -8.43
N SER A 173 27.23 -14.76 -9.23
CA SER A 173 27.41 -14.45 -10.65
C SER A 173 26.40 -15.24 -11.48
N LEU A 174 25.17 -14.74 -11.56
CA LEU A 174 24.07 -15.37 -12.31
C LEU A 174 23.90 -14.84 -13.74
N GLY A 175 24.48 -13.68 -14.07
CA GLY A 175 24.34 -13.04 -15.38
C GLY A 175 25.61 -13.12 -16.24
N THR A 176 25.44 -13.06 -17.56
CA THR A 176 26.54 -12.90 -18.52
C THR A 176 27.15 -11.51 -18.48
N ASP A 177 26.32 -10.49 -18.22
CA ASP A 177 26.70 -9.08 -18.16
C ASP A 177 26.12 -8.41 -16.91
N LEU A 178 26.80 -7.37 -16.42
CA LEU A 178 26.31 -6.54 -15.33
C LEU A 178 25.42 -5.42 -15.87
N VAL A 179 24.34 -5.10 -15.14
CA VAL A 179 23.51 -3.93 -15.45
C VAL A 179 24.37 -2.66 -15.32
N PRO A 180 24.40 -1.79 -16.35
CA PRO A 180 25.27 -0.63 -16.36
C PRO A 180 24.93 0.34 -15.23
N THR A 181 25.96 0.92 -14.63
CA THR A 181 25.83 1.96 -13.62
C THR A 181 26.10 3.32 -14.26
N ILE A 182 25.22 4.29 -14.02
CA ILE A 182 25.37 5.65 -14.53
C ILE A 182 25.66 6.60 -13.36
N THR A 183 26.74 7.38 -13.46
CA THR A 183 27.12 8.40 -12.47
C THR A 183 27.84 9.54 -13.19
N PRO A 184 27.40 10.82 -13.03
CA PRO A 184 26.25 11.27 -12.23
C PRO A 184 24.90 10.86 -12.86
N PRO A 185 23.78 10.95 -12.13
CA PRO A 185 22.45 10.72 -12.68
C PRO A 185 22.19 11.61 -13.92
N PRO A 186 21.49 11.11 -14.95
CA PRO A 186 21.21 11.88 -16.16
C PRO A 186 20.31 13.09 -15.86
N SER A 187 20.39 14.15 -16.67
CA SER A 187 19.37 15.21 -16.60
C SER A 187 17.99 14.64 -16.95
N LEU A 188 16.91 15.29 -16.49
CA LEU A 188 15.54 14.89 -16.85
C LEU A 188 15.34 14.84 -18.38
N SER A 189 15.96 15.77 -19.11
CA SER A 189 15.94 15.78 -20.59
C SER A 189 16.70 14.64 -21.26
N ALA A 190 17.75 14.11 -20.61
CA ALA A 190 18.54 13.01 -21.14
C ALA A 190 18.01 11.63 -20.72
N PHE A 191 17.17 11.58 -19.68
CA PHE A 191 16.65 10.34 -19.10
C PHE A 191 15.89 9.46 -20.11
N PRO A 192 14.94 9.97 -20.94
CA PRO A 192 14.19 9.12 -21.88
C PRO A 192 15.06 8.31 -22.84
N ALA A 193 16.16 8.91 -23.34
CA ALA A 193 17.10 8.25 -24.23
C ALA A 193 17.96 7.19 -23.50
N ARG A 194 18.19 7.36 -22.19
CA ARG A 194 18.91 6.38 -21.36
C ARG A 194 18.00 5.24 -20.90
N ALA A 195 16.73 5.53 -20.67
CA ALA A 195 15.71 4.58 -20.18
C ALA A 195 15.29 3.52 -21.21
N GLN A 196 15.87 3.54 -22.42
CA GLN A 196 15.70 2.47 -23.42
C GLN A 196 16.35 1.14 -22.99
N ARG A 197 17.22 1.16 -21.99
CA ARG A 197 17.83 -0.04 -21.39
C ARG A 197 17.87 0.08 -19.87
N PRO A 198 17.84 -1.04 -19.12
CA PRO A 198 18.00 -1.01 -17.67
C PRO A 198 19.36 -0.43 -17.26
N PHE A 199 19.37 0.40 -16.21
CA PHE A 199 20.59 0.89 -15.57
C PHE A 199 20.37 1.12 -14.08
N VAL A 200 21.47 1.24 -13.33
CA VAL A 200 21.47 1.55 -11.90
C VAL A 200 21.96 2.98 -11.67
N LEU A 201 21.28 3.70 -10.77
CA LEU A 201 21.69 5.00 -10.26
C LEU A 201 22.13 4.88 -8.79
N PRO A 202 23.44 4.73 -8.51
CA PRO A 202 23.93 4.56 -7.14
C PRO A 202 23.66 5.81 -6.31
N GLY A 203 23.19 5.60 -5.08
CA GLY A 203 22.98 6.70 -4.13
C GLY A 203 21.87 7.68 -4.48
N PHE A 204 21.03 7.41 -5.50
CA PHE A 204 19.97 8.32 -5.91
C PHE A 204 18.98 8.63 -4.78
N ALA A 205 18.59 7.62 -3.99
CA ALA A 205 17.71 7.76 -2.84
C ALA A 205 18.45 8.03 -1.51
N SER A 206 19.74 8.38 -1.53
CA SER A 206 20.56 8.52 -0.31
C SER A 206 20.07 9.61 0.65
N SER A 207 19.31 10.59 0.16
CA SER A 207 18.70 11.65 0.95
C SER A 207 17.37 11.26 1.61
N TRP A 208 16.80 10.10 1.27
CA TRP A 208 15.51 9.68 1.82
C TRP A 208 15.67 9.28 3.29
N PRO A 209 14.83 9.80 4.21
CA PRO A 209 14.81 9.37 5.61
C PRO A 209 14.71 7.85 5.77
N ALA A 210 14.01 7.17 4.85
CA ALA A 210 13.87 5.72 4.80
C ALA A 210 15.21 4.96 4.88
N THR A 211 16.28 5.48 4.27
CA THR A 211 17.61 4.84 4.23
C THR A 211 18.28 4.74 5.60
N THR A 212 17.84 5.56 6.56
CA THR A 212 18.31 5.54 7.94
C THR A 212 17.26 4.90 8.85
N ASN A 213 16.01 5.37 8.76
CA ASN A 213 14.97 5.05 9.73
C ASN A 213 14.43 3.62 9.59
N TRP A 214 14.27 3.10 8.37
CA TRP A 214 13.62 1.79 8.14
C TRP A 214 14.50 0.60 8.53
N LYS A 215 15.78 0.84 8.83
CA LYS A 215 16.66 -0.17 9.46
C LYS A 215 16.23 -0.52 10.89
N SER A 216 15.41 0.32 11.52
CA SER A 216 14.92 0.12 12.88
C SER A 216 13.50 -0.46 12.87
N LYS A 217 13.35 -1.65 13.45
CA LYS A 217 12.04 -2.28 13.70
C LYS A 217 11.16 -1.39 14.57
N SER A 218 11.70 -0.83 15.65
CA SER A 218 10.95 0.05 16.56
C SER A 218 10.43 1.30 15.85
N TYR A 219 11.21 1.85 14.90
CA TYR A 219 10.75 2.95 14.06
C TYR A 219 9.57 2.51 13.18
N LEU A 220 9.68 1.40 12.45
CA LEU A 220 8.61 0.89 11.60
C LEU A 220 7.32 0.60 12.39
N VAL A 221 7.42 0.04 13.59
CA VAL A 221 6.28 -0.18 14.49
C VAL A 221 5.70 1.15 14.97
N SER A 222 6.55 2.14 15.30
CA SER A 222 6.10 3.48 15.71
C SER A 222 5.36 4.25 14.61
N CYS A 223 5.74 4.05 13.35
CA CYS A 223 5.07 4.63 12.19
C CYS A 223 3.67 4.04 11.99
N ALA A 224 3.50 2.75 12.28
CA ALA A 224 2.22 2.06 12.17
C ALA A 224 1.27 2.35 13.34
N GLY A 225 1.79 2.32 14.56
CA GLY A 225 0.97 2.22 15.77
C GLY A 225 0.39 0.81 15.96
N ARG A 226 -0.38 0.62 17.04
CA ARG A 226 -0.97 -0.69 17.38
C ARG A 226 -2.16 -1.05 16.48
N GLY A 227 -2.40 -2.35 16.32
CA GLY A 227 -3.59 -2.90 15.66
C GLY A 227 -3.55 -2.93 14.13
N ARG A 228 -2.50 -2.38 13.49
CA ARG A 228 -2.38 -2.32 12.04
C ARG A 228 -2.07 -3.68 11.43
N ILE A 229 -2.62 -3.96 10.26
CA ILE A 229 -2.42 -5.24 9.53
C ILE A 229 -1.91 -5.00 8.11
N VAL A 230 -1.28 -6.01 7.50
CA VAL A 230 -0.78 -5.97 6.12
C VAL A 230 -1.09 -7.26 5.38
N PRO A 231 -1.27 -7.21 4.04
CA PRO A 231 -1.34 -8.42 3.22
C PRO A 231 0.05 -9.02 3.04
N VAL A 232 0.16 -10.33 3.27
CA VAL A 232 1.42 -11.06 3.18
C VAL A 232 1.20 -12.37 2.43
N GLU A 233 2.06 -12.62 1.45
CA GLU A 233 2.14 -13.89 0.75
C GLU A 233 2.85 -14.95 1.60
N ARG A 234 2.28 -16.14 1.63
CA ARG A 234 2.87 -17.39 2.14
C ARG A 234 3.07 -18.37 0.99
N GLY A 235 4.04 -19.27 1.09
CA GLY A 235 4.29 -20.33 0.09
C GLY A 235 5.45 -20.07 -0.88
N GLY A 236 6.14 -18.93 -0.77
CA GLY A 236 7.41 -18.64 -1.45
C GLY A 236 7.36 -18.44 -2.97
N ASP A 237 6.39 -19.02 -3.67
CA ASP A 237 6.17 -18.92 -5.11
C ASP A 237 4.67 -18.85 -5.41
N TYR A 238 4.18 -17.74 -5.99
CA TYR A 238 2.76 -17.56 -6.31
C TYR A 238 2.19 -18.54 -7.34
N ARG A 239 3.03 -19.42 -7.88
CA ARG A 239 2.65 -20.44 -8.87
C ARG A 239 2.35 -21.80 -8.24
N THR A 240 2.54 -21.97 -6.92
CA THR A 240 2.34 -23.25 -6.23
C THR A 240 1.01 -23.29 -5.48
N ASP A 241 0.46 -24.50 -5.28
CA ASP A 241 -0.86 -24.69 -4.64
C ASP A 241 -0.88 -24.32 -3.15
N ASP A 242 0.28 -24.20 -2.50
CA ASP A 242 0.43 -23.77 -1.11
C ASP A 242 0.52 -22.24 -0.97
N TRP A 243 0.46 -21.49 -2.08
CA TRP A 243 0.46 -20.04 -2.04
C TRP A 243 -0.87 -19.47 -1.55
N SER A 244 -0.80 -18.50 -0.64
CA SER A 244 -1.96 -17.77 -0.14
C SER A 244 -1.58 -16.37 0.33
N VAL A 245 -2.57 -15.47 0.37
CA VAL A 245 -2.43 -14.13 0.95
C VAL A 245 -3.21 -14.08 2.26
N GLU A 246 -2.53 -13.68 3.34
CA GLU A 246 -3.12 -13.52 4.67
C GLU A 246 -2.98 -12.07 5.15
N LEU A 247 -3.97 -11.59 5.91
CA LEU A 247 -3.89 -10.31 6.62
C LEU A 247 -3.32 -10.50 8.04
N VAL A 248 -2.03 -10.21 8.19
CA VAL A 248 -1.29 -10.40 9.44
C VAL A 248 -1.04 -9.07 10.15
N PRO A 249 -0.94 -9.03 11.49
CA PRO A 249 -0.50 -7.83 12.20
C PRO A 249 0.89 -7.38 11.74
N TRP A 250 1.09 -6.07 11.61
CA TRP A 250 2.34 -5.49 11.12
C TRP A 250 3.54 -5.83 12.01
N SER A 251 3.37 -5.78 13.33
CA SER A 251 4.39 -6.18 14.30
C SER A 251 4.81 -7.63 14.11
N ASP A 252 3.82 -8.52 14.03
CA ASP A 252 4.02 -9.96 13.94
C ASP A 252 4.70 -10.34 12.63
N PHE A 253 4.35 -9.64 11.54
CA PHE A 253 5.04 -9.78 10.25
C PHE A 253 6.53 -9.43 10.38
N LEU A 254 6.86 -8.27 10.96
CA LEU A 254 8.25 -7.85 11.18
C LEU A 254 9.00 -8.81 12.09
N ASP A 255 8.36 -9.35 13.12
CA ASP A 255 8.92 -10.36 14.02
C ASP A 255 9.27 -11.65 13.25
N LYS A 256 8.34 -12.16 12.45
CA LYS A 256 8.48 -13.44 11.74
C LYS A 256 9.55 -13.41 10.64
N ILE A 257 9.74 -12.27 9.98
CA ILE A 257 10.84 -12.08 9.01
C ILE A 257 12.17 -11.66 9.68
N GLY A 258 12.27 -11.75 11.01
CA GLY A 258 13.49 -11.40 11.75
C GLY A 258 13.94 -9.96 11.53
N TRP A 259 13.02 -9.00 11.33
CA TRP A 259 13.40 -7.65 10.92
C TRP A 259 14.27 -6.95 11.96
N GLY A 260 15.54 -6.71 11.62
CA GLY A 260 16.49 -6.06 12.53
C GLY A 260 17.10 -6.99 13.58
N GLU A 261 16.85 -8.30 13.50
CA GLU A 261 17.42 -9.32 14.38
C GLU A 261 18.37 -10.25 13.57
N GLU A 262 19.40 -10.82 14.22
CA GLU A 262 20.26 -11.86 13.61
C GLU A 262 19.68 -13.26 13.84
N VAL A 263 18.38 -13.40 13.57
CA VAL A 263 17.68 -14.69 13.67
C VAL A 263 17.35 -15.14 12.26
N ASP A 264 17.53 -16.43 11.99
CA ASP A 264 17.08 -17.02 10.72
C ASP A 264 15.57 -16.82 10.60
N ASP A 265 15.11 -16.48 9.39
CA ASP A 265 13.69 -16.29 9.13
C ASP A 265 12.93 -17.54 9.55
N THR A 266 11.93 -17.37 10.40
CA THR A 266 11.13 -18.50 10.88
C THR A 266 10.14 -18.97 9.82
N GLU A 267 9.72 -18.06 8.94
CA GLU A 267 8.75 -18.29 7.88
C GLU A 267 9.11 -17.47 6.62
N GLN A 268 8.89 -18.04 5.43
CA GLN A 268 9.04 -17.31 4.17
C GLN A 268 7.79 -16.44 3.92
N LEU A 269 7.79 -15.27 4.54
CA LEU A 269 6.74 -14.27 4.40
C LEU A 269 7.18 -13.14 3.47
N TYR A 270 6.28 -12.71 2.59
CA TYR A 270 6.57 -11.65 1.65
C TYR A 270 5.39 -10.69 1.50
N LEU A 271 5.56 -9.45 1.96
CA LEU A 271 4.70 -8.33 1.59
C LEU A 271 5.17 -7.86 0.22
N ALA A 272 4.45 -8.26 -0.83
CA ALA A 272 4.75 -7.93 -2.20
C ALA A 272 3.62 -7.11 -2.83
N GLN A 273 3.98 -6.21 -3.74
CA GLN A 273 3.04 -5.47 -4.59
C GLN A 273 1.92 -4.73 -3.83
N HIS A 274 2.17 -4.33 -2.58
CA HIS A 274 1.19 -3.60 -1.77
C HIS A 274 1.47 -2.10 -1.80
N SER A 275 0.42 -1.30 -1.96
CA SER A 275 0.46 0.17 -1.81
C SER A 275 0.55 0.57 -0.33
N LEU A 276 1.62 0.11 0.32
CA LEU A 276 1.92 0.31 1.74
C LEU A 276 1.87 1.77 2.16
N PHE A 277 2.27 2.68 1.27
CA PHE A 277 2.37 4.10 1.57
C PHE A 277 1.02 4.82 1.65
N THR A 278 -0.01 4.29 0.97
CA THR A 278 -1.41 4.73 1.13
C THR A 278 -1.93 4.36 2.52
N GLN A 279 -1.50 3.21 3.03
CA GLN A 279 -1.89 2.71 4.35
C GLN A 279 -1.10 3.37 5.49
N PHE A 280 0.19 3.66 5.30
CA PHE A 280 1.08 4.18 6.34
C PHE A 280 1.67 5.55 5.94
N PRO A 281 0.94 6.66 6.16
CA PRO A 281 1.39 8.01 5.77
C PRO A 281 2.73 8.42 6.37
N LYS A 282 3.05 7.96 7.60
CA LYS A 282 4.35 8.22 8.23
C LYS A 282 5.50 7.57 7.47
N LEU A 283 5.29 6.39 6.88
CA LEU A 283 6.28 5.75 5.99
C LEU A 283 6.32 6.44 4.62
N ARG A 284 5.17 6.89 4.09
CA ARG A 284 5.13 7.70 2.85
C ARG A 284 5.98 8.96 2.94
N ALA A 285 6.03 9.60 4.11
CA ALA A 285 6.82 10.80 4.36
C ALA A 285 8.35 10.56 4.33
N ASP A 286 8.79 9.30 4.44
CA ASP A 286 10.21 8.93 4.43
C ASP A 286 10.80 8.73 3.03
N ILE A 287 9.95 8.81 1.99
CA ILE A 287 10.33 8.61 0.59
C ILE A 287 9.93 9.79 -0.29
N GLN A 288 10.60 9.94 -1.42
CA GLN A 288 10.27 10.95 -2.44
C GLN A 288 9.87 10.25 -3.73
N VAL A 289 9.05 10.90 -4.55
CA VAL A 289 8.77 10.41 -5.91
C VAL A 289 9.87 10.94 -6.83
N PRO A 290 10.68 10.09 -7.48
CA PRO A 290 11.71 10.56 -8.42
C PRO A 290 11.11 11.31 -9.60
N ASP A 291 11.62 12.50 -9.94
CA ASP A 291 11.11 13.27 -11.10
C ASP A 291 11.12 12.49 -12.42
N TYR A 292 12.01 11.51 -12.56
CA TYR A 292 12.10 10.63 -13.72
C TYR A 292 10.83 9.82 -14.00
N VAL A 293 9.94 9.60 -13.00
CA VAL A 293 8.68 8.88 -13.24
C VAL A 293 7.74 9.65 -14.19
N TYR A 294 7.94 10.97 -14.32
CA TYR A 294 7.18 11.82 -15.22
C TYR A 294 7.85 12.02 -16.59
N ALA A 295 9.00 11.40 -16.80
CA ALA A 295 9.67 11.38 -18.10
C ALA A 295 9.27 10.11 -18.84
N GLU A 296 8.44 10.25 -19.88
CA GLU A 296 8.00 9.12 -20.69
C GLU A 296 9.14 8.68 -21.65
N PRO A 297 9.68 7.45 -21.52
CA PRO A 297 10.58 6.87 -22.52
C PRO A 297 9.84 6.63 -23.85
N GLU A 298 10.57 6.35 -24.93
CA GLU A 298 9.96 5.95 -26.20
C GLU A 298 8.97 4.78 -25.99
N SER A 299 7.81 4.85 -26.65
CA SER A 299 6.74 3.86 -26.48
C SER A 299 7.22 2.46 -26.92
N HIS A 300 7.06 1.49 -26.02
CA HIS A 300 7.33 0.08 -26.28
C HIS A 300 6.02 -0.69 -26.51
N PRO A 301 5.95 -1.71 -27.39
CA PRO A 301 4.72 -2.47 -27.64
C PRO A 301 4.07 -3.14 -26.42
N CYS A 302 4.84 -3.33 -25.34
CA CYS A 302 4.36 -3.91 -24.09
C CYS A 302 3.84 -2.87 -23.08
N TYR A 303 4.04 -1.57 -23.35
CA TYR A 303 3.58 -0.51 -22.48
C TYR A 303 2.11 -0.18 -22.77
N VAL A 304 1.26 -0.28 -21.74
CA VAL A 304 -0.20 -0.08 -21.87
C VAL A 304 -0.66 1.36 -21.62
N GLY A 305 0.29 2.27 -21.41
CA GLY A 305 0.02 3.63 -20.95
C GLY A 305 0.10 3.77 -19.43
N PRO A 306 -0.02 4.99 -18.91
CA PRO A 306 0.05 5.23 -17.47
C PRO A 306 -1.18 4.64 -16.75
N PRO A 307 -1.05 4.32 -15.44
CA PRO A 307 -2.17 3.99 -14.58
C PRO A 307 -3.30 5.03 -14.66
N GLY A 308 -4.56 4.58 -14.60
CA GLY A 308 -5.74 5.46 -14.72
C GLY A 308 -6.08 6.30 -13.48
N ASN A 309 -5.20 6.34 -12.47
CA ASN A 309 -5.41 7.17 -11.28
C ASN A 309 -4.88 8.60 -11.49
N ASN A 310 -5.24 9.51 -10.58
CA ASN A 310 -4.92 10.94 -10.70
C ASN A 310 -3.40 11.22 -10.78
N GLU A 311 -2.60 10.41 -10.11
CA GLU A 311 -1.14 10.56 -10.07
C GLU A 311 -0.45 9.91 -11.27
N GLN A 312 -1.16 9.07 -12.03
CA GLN A 312 -0.60 8.25 -13.11
C GLN A 312 0.56 7.37 -12.63
N LEU A 313 0.52 6.94 -11.37
CA LEU A 313 1.59 6.18 -10.73
C LEU A 313 1.04 5.05 -9.87
N VAL A 314 1.79 3.96 -9.78
CA VAL A 314 1.59 2.92 -8.76
C VAL A 314 2.82 2.92 -7.87
N ILE A 315 2.64 3.14 -6.57
CA ILE A 315 3.73 3.17 -5.60
C ILE A 315 3.55 2.01 -4.62
N ASN A 316 4.28 0.92 -4.87
CA ASN A 316 4.25 -0.28 -4.05
C ASN A 316 5.51 -0.44 -3.20
N ALA A 317 5.38 -1.23 -2.14
CA ALA A 317 6.47 -1.69 -1.31
C ALA A 317 6.68 -3.20 -1.45
N TRP A 318 7.93 -3.62 -1.29
CA TRP A 318 8.32 -5.02 -1.18
C TRP A 318 9.14 -5.19 0.10
N CYS A 319 8.63 -5.99 1.03
CA CYS A 319 9.26 -6.27 2.32
C CYS A 319 9.16 -7.77 2.61
N GLY A 320 10.27 -8.40 2.99
CA GLY A 320 10.30 -9.82 3.30
C GLY A 320 11.65 -10.24 3.86
N GLY A 321 11.68 -11.47 4.39
CA GLY A 321 12.89 -12.11 4.88
C GLY A 321 13.89 -12.44 3.76
N ARG A 322 15.06 -12.94 4.15
CA ARG A 322 16.03 -13.55 3.23
C ARG A 322 15.36 -14.70 2.45
N GLY A 323 15.54 -14.68 1.13
CA GLY A 323 14.99 -15.72 0.26
C GLY A 323 13.56 -15.46 -0.22
N ALA A 324 12.92 -14.36 0.19
CA ALA A 324 11.73 -13.86 -0.50
C ALA A 324 12.03 -13.72 -2.00
N ASN A 325 11.16 -14.31 -2.83
CA ASN A 325 11.41 -14.49 -4.25
C ASN A 325 10.22 -13.99 -5.07
N SER A 326 10.51 -13.28 -6.16
CA SER A 326 9.54 -12.97 -7.20
C SER A 326 9.95 -13.75 -8.46
N PRO A 327 9.18 -14.76 -8.88
CA PRO A 327 9.39 -15.45 -10.15
C PRO A 327 9.53 -14.50 -11.36
N ALA A 328 10.08 -15.03 -12.46
CA ALA A 328 10.21 -14.27 -13.71
C ALA A 328 8.85 -13.77 -14.21
N HIS A 329 8.73 -12.47 -14.45
CA HIS A 329 7.51 -11.84 -14.97
C HIS A 329 7.86 -10.59 -15.78
N THR A 330 6.84 -10.02 -16.41
CA THR A 330 6.88 -8.71 -17.06
C THR A 330 5.79 -7.83 -16.47
N ASP A 331 6.08 -6.54 -16.36
CA ASP A 331 5.11 -5.54 -15.90
C ASP A 331 4.53 -4.75 -17.09
N PRO A 332 3.29 -4.25 -17.00
CA PRO A 332 2.68 -3.43 -18.06
C PRO A 332 3.15 -1.97 -18.05
N TYR A 333 3.90 -1.55 -17.03
CA TYR A 333 4.36 -0.18 -16.80
C TYR A 333 5.88 -0.07 -16.77
N TYR A 334 6.41 1.13 -17.04
CA TYR A 334 7.79 1.45 -16.70
C TYR A 334 7.97 1.48 -15.17
N ASN A 335 9.14 1.05 -14.70
CA ASN A 335 9.38 0.87 -13.27
C ASN A 335 10.70 1.51 -12.83
N ILE A 336 10.66 2.23 -11.71
CA ILE A 336 11.84 2.66 -10.95
C ILE A 336 11.84 1.89 -9.63
N TYR A 337 12.71 0.90 -9.53
CA TYR A 337 12.86 0.11 -8.32
C TYR A 337 13.94 0.72 -7.40
N VAL A 338 13.58 1.03 -6.15
CA VAL A 338 14.49 1.64 -5.16
C VAL A 338 14.75 0.68 -4.01
N GLN A 339 16.01 0.28 -3.82
CA GLN A 339 16.43 -0.58 -2.70
C GLN A 339 16.81 0.27 -1.48
N ILE A 340 16.11 0.06 -0.34
CA ILE A 340 16.35 0.82 0.91
C ILE A 340 17.13 0.00 1.96
N VAL A 341 16.67 -1.21 2.27
CA VAL A 341 17.28 -2.09 3.30
C VAL A 341 17.63 -3.44 2.69
N GLY A 342 18.85 -3.94 2.94
CA GLY A 342 19.30 -5.25 2.47
C GLY A 342 19.70 -5.28 0.99
N PHE A 343 19.77 -6.48 0.44
CA PHE A 343 20.22 -6.74 -0.94
C PHE A 343 19.20 -7.61 -1.66
N LYS A 344 18.96 -7.32 -2.94
CA LYS A 344 18.24 -8.19 -3.87
C LYS A 344 19.14 -8.59 -5.02
N ILE A 345 18.91 -9.79 -5.51
CA ILE A 345 19.50 -10.27 -6.76
C ILE A 345 18.43 -10.11 -7.82
N ILE A 346 18.75 -9.33 -8.85
CA ILE A 346 17.85 -9.06 -9.97
C ILE A 346 18.57 -9.52 -11.22
N TRP A 347 17.91 -10.38 -11.99
CA TRP A 347 18.31 -10.72 -13.35
C TRP A 347 17.22 -10.20 -14.29
N LEU A 348 17.64 -9.74 -15.46
CA LEU A 348 16.76 -9.13 -16.45
C LEU A 348 16.96 -9.87 -17.77
N ALA A 349 15.87 -10.30 -18.38
CA ALA A 349 15.86 -10.79 -19.75
C ALA A 349 15.27 -9.70 -20.66
N PRO A 350 15.91 -9.42 -21.81
CA PRO A 350 15.37 -8.44 -22.74
C PRO A 350 14.10 -9.01 -23.43
N PRO A 351 13.19 -8.17 -23.95
CA PRO A 351 11.94 -8.63 -24.57
C PRO A 351 12.14 -9.66 -25.70
N GLU A 352 13.25 -9.59 -26.43
CA GLU A 352 13.58 -10.54 -27.51
C GLU A 352 13.82 -11.97 -27.00
N ALA A 353 14.13 -12.14 -25.71
CA ALA A 353 14.29 -13.44 -25.09
C ALA A 353 12.96 -14.14 -24.75
N SER A 354 11.81 -13.45 -24.92
CA SER A 354 10.48 -13.95 -24.50
C SER A 354 10.15 -15.36 -25.01
N SER A 355 10.59 -15.71 -26.22
CA SER A 355 10.38 -17.05 -26.80
C SER A 355 11.09 -18.17 -26.04
N GLY A 356 12.20 -17.86 -25.36
CA GLY A 356 12.96 -18.78 -24.51
C GLY A 356 12.58 -18.74 -23.03
N MET A 357 11.66 -17.84 -22.63
CA MET A 357 11.22 -17.71 -21.24
C MET A 357 10.08 -18.66 -20.86
N TYR A 358 9.46 -19.33 -21.85
CA TYR A 358 8.35 -20.27 -21.66
C TYR A 358 7.23 -19.71 -20.77
N ALA A 359 6.79 -18.47 -21.06
CA ALA A 359 5.75 -17.80 -20.29
C ALA A 359 4.45 -18.62 -20.23
N PHE A 360 3.87 -18.74 -19.04
CA PHE A 360 2.58 -19.37 -18.82
C PHE A 360 1.46 -18.42 -19.30
N ASN A 361 0.50 -18.92 -20.09
CA ASN A 361 -0.53 -18.12 -20.78
C ASN A 361 0.04 -17.02 -21.69
N PRO A 362 0.51 -17.35 -22.91
CA PRO A 362 0.71 -16.32 -23.93
C PRO A 362 -0.62 -15.62 -24.16
N ILE A 363 -0.62 -14.28 -24.14
CA ILE A 363 -1.76 -13.44 -24.55
C ILE A 363 -2.36 -14.06 -25.81
N SER A 364 -3.60 -14.53 -25.70
CA SER A 364 -4.32 -15.14 -26.79
C SER A 364 -4.24 -14.22 -28.00
N LYS A 365 -3.63 -14.70 -29.09
CA LYS A 365 -3.81 -14.08 -30.41
C LYS A 365 -5.31 -13.85 -30.62
N PRO A 366 -5.75 -12.75 -31.23
CA PRO A 366 -7.17 -12.56 -31.53
C PRO A 366 -7.62 -13.73 -32.38
N SER A 367 -8.41 -14.64 -31.79
CA SER A 367 -9.00 -15.77 -32.49
C SER A 367 -10.03 -15.19 -33.45
N HIS A 368 -9.85 -15.49 -34.74
CA HIS A 368 -10.92 -15.33 -35.72
C HIS A 368 -12.17 -16.06 -35.21
N GLU A 369 -13.31 -15.41 -35.39
CA GLU A 369 -14.64 -15.84 -34.96
C GLU A 369 -14.91 -17.32 -35.27
N GLY A 370 -15.43 -18.02 -34.26
CA GLY A 370 -16.18 -19.27 -34.46
C GLY A 370 -15.58 -20.50 -33.80
N ASP A 371 -15.53 -20.54 -32.46
CA ASP A 371 -15.68 -21.80 -31.74
C ASP A 371 -16.27 -21.55 -30.34
N THR A 372 -17.22 -22.40 -29.95
CA THR A 372 -18.00 -22.29 -28.71
C THR A 372 -17.22 -22.88 -27.52
N PRO A 373 -17.23 -22.27 -26.34
CA PRO A 373 -16.44 -22.76 -25.22
C PRO A 373 -17.16 -23.89 -24.49
N THR A 374 -16.48 -25.03 -24.37
CA THR A 374 -16.80 -26.06 -23.37
C THR A 374 -15.77 -25.99 -22.24
N GLU A 375 -16.30 -25.88 -21.02
CA GLU A 375 -15.67 -25.90 -19.69
C GLU A 375 -14.91 -24.65 -19.16
N PRO A 376 -15.09 -24.35 -17.85
CA PRO A 376 -14.65 -23.09 -17.26
C PRO A 376 -13.16 -23.12 -16.92
N SER A 377 -12.37 -22.38 -17.68
CA SER A 377 -11.00 -22.01 -17.31
C SER A 377 -11.01 -21.19 -16.02
N ARG A 378 -10.29 -21.66 -15.00
CA ARG A 378 -9.98 -20.90 -13.77
C ARG A 378 -9.27 -19.61 -14.16
N ILE A 379 -10.00 -18.50 -14.10
CA ILE A 379 -9.45 -17.15 -14.22
C ILE A 379 -8.71 -16.86 -12.92
N LEU A 380 -7.39 -17.05 -12.93
CA LEU A 380 -6.50 -16.49 -11.92
C LEU A 380 -6.41 -14.99 -12.19
N ASN A 381 -7.31 -14.26 -11.56
CA ASN A 381 -7.26 -12.81 -11.44
C ASN A 381 -6.15 -12.45 -10.43
N ALA A 382 -4.89 -12.43 -10.88
CA ALA A 382 -3.92 -11.51 -10.31
C ALA A 382 -4.35 -10.11 -10.79
N ARG A 383 -5.06 -9.39 -9.92
CA ARG A 383 -5.62 -8.07 -10.25
C ARG A 383 -4.55 -6.99 -10.15
N GLU A 384 -4.53 -6.18 -11.20
CA GLU A 384 -3.80 -4.94 -11.44
C GLU A 384 -4.15 -3.81 -10.45
#